data_AF-A0A3B3SQD2-F1
#
_entry.id   AF-A0A3B3SQD2-F1
#
_cell.length_a   1.000
_cell.length_b   1.000
_cell.length_c   1.000
_cell.angle_alpha   90.00
_cell.angle_beta   90.00
_cell.angle_gamma   90.00
#
_symmetry.space_group_name_H-M   'P 1'
#
loop_
_entity.id
_entity.type
_entity.pdbx_description
1 polymer ?
#
loop_
_entity_poly.entity_id
_entity_poly.type
_entity_poly.pdbx_seq_one_letter_code
_entity_poly.pdbx_strand_id
1 'polypeptide(L)'
;MKPFRASGRTSSLPPSRRNGGRKGRQAFFQEEGPNAGAMWHETSIKCRSKDGYTRKVKSQDTWNPMAQNSITALDNMLSLSIMSVLTMKQKDKEQSQKHLNNLKDRFMSICTQLKVPSQKHGAILQGSHLHQVEAKRATLGKQCLEVIEEQVSTVVRALEQLEGKIEVLKEENRRLKNKLEEQENSCQEFLQLAEQGILHLPTLPLRNGQECPLQEQMVGMVTGPGVAGHLVQTLKSSLELEGMHAFLEKSHQQADGLLWNTGQPNHHCPFPR
;
A
#
# COMPACT_ATOMS: atom_id res chain seq x y z
N MET A 1 -22.74 33.69 10.33
CA MET A 1 -22.97 33.89 11.79
C MET A 1 -23.07 32.52 12.45
N LYS A 2 -22.35 32.30 13.55
CA LYS A 2 -22.32 31.02 14.29
C LYS A 2 -23.59 30.85 15.14
N PRO A 3 -24.07 29.62 15.41
CA PRO A 3 -24.83 29.35 16.61
C PRO A 3 -23.96 28.71 17.70
N PHE A 4 -23.98 29.40 18.84
CA PHE A 4 -24.13 28.96 20.23
C PHE A 4 -23.75 27.51 20.64
N ARG A 5 -22.80 27.43 21.59
CA ARG A 5 -22.60 26.31 22.54
C ARG A 5 -23.40 26.59 23.83
N ALA A 6 -24.07 25.57 24.37
CA ALA A 6 -24.14 25.22 25.80
C ALA A 6 -25.11 24.01 25.94
N SER A 7 -24.67 22.82 26.35
CA SER A 7 -24.36 22.39 27.73
C SER A 7 -25.61 22.11 28.58
N GLY A 8 -25.85 20.83 28.85
CA GLY A 8 -26.80 20.36 29.86
C GLY A 8 -26.87 18.84 29.89
N ARG A 9 -26.10 18.19 30.76
CA ARG A 9 -26.20 16.77 31.09
C ARG A 9 -27.33 16.55 32.09
N THR A 10 -28.08 15.45 32.00
CA THR A 10 -28.47 14.64 33.17
C THR A 10 -28.62 13.16 32.81
N SER A 11 -28.18 12.35 33.75
CA SER A 11 -28.03 10.89 33.77
C SER A 11 -29.33 10.10 33.94
N SER A 12 -29.40 8.88 33.39
CA SER A 12 -30.03 7.74 34.07
C SER A 12 -29.53 6.39 33.55
N LEU A 13 -29.38 5.48 34.51
CA LEU A 13 -28.79 4.13 34.55
C LEU A 13 -29.23 3.08 33.48
N PRO A 14 -28.52 1.93 33.38
CA PRO A 14 -28.59 0.97 32.27
C PRO A 14 -29.43 -0.29 32.57
N PRO A 15 -29.71 -1.14 31.56
CA PRO A 15 -29.88 -2.57 31.78
C PRO A 15 -28.86 -3.37 30.96
N SER A 16 -28.02 -4.18 31.61
CA SER A 16 -28.27 -5.58 31.97
C SER A 16 -27.78 -6.55 30.87
N ARG A 17 -26.66 -7.22 31.19
CA ARG A 17 -26.09 -8.34 30.43
C ARG A 17 -27.07 -9.51 30.40
N ARG A 18 -27.31 -10.09 29.22
CA ARG A 18 -27.72 -11.48 29.08
C ARG A 18 -26.72 -12.21 28.17
N ASN A 19 -26.10 -13.22 28.75
CA ASN A 19 -25.37 -14.26 28.03
C ASN A 19 -26.37 -15.21 27.36
N GLY A 20 -26.11 -15.54 26.11
CA GLY A 20 -26.62 -16.68 25.35
C GLY A 20 -25.81 -16.71 24.06
N GLY A 21 -25.19 -17.78 23.58
CA GLY A 21 -25.43 -19.20 23.80
C GLY A 21 -25.63 -19.84 22.42
N ARG A 22 -24.78 -20.83 22.09
CA ARG A 22 -24.93 -21.88 21.04
C ARG A 22 -24.75 -21.42 19.58
N LYS A 23 -23.77 -21.97 18.85
CA LYS A 23 -23.68 -23.29 18.15
C LYS A 23 -24.51 -23.37 16.85
N GLY A 24 -23.84 -23.69 15.75
CA GLY A 24 -24.42 -24.19 14.48
C GLY A 24 -23.52 -23.76 13.30
N ARG A 25 -22.72 -24.65 12.68
CA ARG A 25 -23.02 -25.49 11.48
C ARG A 25 -23.31 -24.61 10.24
N GLN A 26 -22.85 -24.86 9.02
CA GLN A 26 -22.16 -25.99 8.36
C GLN A 26 -21.65 -25.50 6.98
N ALA A 27 -20.51 -26.05 6.53
CA ALA A 27 -20.13 -26.49 5.17
C ALA A 27 -20.75 -25.86 3.91
N PHE A 28 -19.93 -25.44 2.92
CA PHE A 28 -19.62 -26.23 1.71
C PHE A 28 -18.56 -25.54 0.82
N PHE A 29 -17.87 -26.35 0.01
CA PHE A 29 -16.71 -26.06 -0.85
C PHE A 29 -17.00 -25.14 -2.05
N GLN A 30 -15.98 -24.37 -2.47
CA GLN A 30 -15.58 -24.29 -3.88
C GLN A 30 -14.13 -23.78 -4.00
N GLU A 31 -13.27 -24.57 -4.67
CA GLU A 31 -12.00 -24.10 -5.22
C GLU A 31 -12.27 -23.27 -6.48
N GLU A 32 -11.53 -22.15 -6.65
CA GLU A 32 -10.72 -21.80 -7.84
C GLU A 32 -10.32 -20.30 -7.83
N GLY A 33 -9.05 -20.03 -8.15
CA GLY A 33 -8.63 -18.77 -8.78
C GLY A 33 -7.98 -17.68 -7.90
N PRO A 34 -6.77 -17.18 -8.25
CA PRO A 34 -5.99 -16.25 -7.42
C PRO A 34 -6.48 -14.81 -7.63
N ASN A 35 -7.39 -14.33 -6.78
CA ASN A 35 -7.82 -12.94 -6.85
C ASN A 35 -7.00 -12.05 -5.90
N ALA A 36 -6.15 -11.23 -6.52
CA ALA A 36 -5.44 -10.12 -5.91
C ALA A 36 -6.47 -9.12 -5.35
N GLY A 37 -6.55 -9.05 -4.03
CA GLY A 37 -7.44 -8.11 -3.35
C GLY A 37 -7.75 -8.49 -1.91
N ALA A 38 -6.79 -9.04 -1.18
CA ALA A 38 -6.97 -9.29 0.25
C ALA A 38 -6.82 -7.96 1.00
N MET A 39 -7.96 -7.28 1.10
CA MET A 39 -8.34 -6.34 2.15
C MET A 39 -7.56 -6.64 3.44
N TRP A 40 -6.74 -5.69 3.88
CA TRP A 40 -5.97 -5.79 5.11
C TRP A 40 -6.90 -6.21 6.25
N HIS A 41 -6.80 -7.46 6.67
CA HIS A 41 -7.42 -7.89 7.91
C HIS A 41 -6.63 -7.22 9.02
N GLU A 42 -7.15 -6.09 9.48
CA GLU A 42 -6.74 -5.43 10.70
C GLU A 42 -7.01 -6.39 11.86
N THR A 43 -6.07 -7.29 12.12
CA THR A 43 -6.00 -8.05 13.36
C THR A 43 -5.71 -7.03 14.44
N SER A 44 -6.78 -6.47 15.00
CA SER A 44 -6.74 -5.47 16.05
C SER A 44 -6.03 -6.08 17.26
N ILE A 45 -4.72 -5.83 17.39
CA ILE A 45 -3.91 -6.28 18.51
C ILE A 45 -4.37 -5.47 19.73
N LYS A 46 -5.27 -6.05 20.51
CA LYS A 46 -5.81 -5.41 21.71
C LYS A 46 -4.83 -5.52 22.88
N CYS A 47 -3.73 -4.77 22.83
CA CYS A 47 -2.81 -4.61 23.96
C CYS A 47 -3.36 -3.54 24.94
N ARG A 48 -4.46 -3.87 25.64
CA ARG A 48 -5.01 -2.99 26.70
C ARG A 48 -4.29 -3.20 28.02
N SER A 49 -3.42 -2.26 28.39
CA SER A 49 -3.14 -1.98 29.81
C SER A 49 -4.23 -1.04 30.34
N LYS A 50 -4.93 -1.43 31.41
CA LYS A 50 -5.81 -0.49 32.13
C LYS A 50 -4.94 0.47 32.95
N ASP A 51 -5.38 1.73 32.98
CA ASP A 51 -4.66 2.89 33.52
C ASP A 51 -4.09 2.69 34.93
N GLY A 52 -2.89 3.25 35.10
CA GLY A 52 -2.13 3.23 36.34
C GLY A 52 -2.68 4.21 37.38
N TYR A 53 -2.83 3.73 38.60
CA TYR A 53 -3.06 4.58 39.76
C TYR A 53 -1.72 5.14 40.26
N THR A 54 -1.33 6.32 39.78
CA THR A 54 -0.24 7.09 40.42
C THR A 54 -0.80 7.80 41.64
N ARG A 55 -0.67 7.16 42.81
CA ARG A 55 -1.00 7.81 44.09
C ARG A 55 0.10 8.83 44.40
N LYS A 56 -0.20 10.12 44.19
CA LYS A 56 0.64 11.25 44.64
C LYS A 56 1.02 11.05 46.11
N VAL A 57 2.32 11.07 46.39
CA VAL A 57 2.87 11.07 47.74
C VAL A 57 2.45 12.39 48.39
N LYS A 58 1.61 12.31 49.42
CA LYS A 58 1.20 13.48 50.21
C LYS A 58 2.39 13.93 51.06
N SER A 59 2.51 15.24 51.17
CA SER A 59 3.54 15.98 51.89
C SER A 59 3.73 15.52 53.35
N GLN A 60 4.86 15.94 53.92
CA GLN A 60 5.33 15.72 55.29
C GLN A 60 4.29 16.01 56.40
N ASP A 61 3.19 16.67 56.05
CA ASP A 61 2.02 16.95 56.89
C ASP A 61 1.25 15.69 57.36
N THR A 62 1.51 14.52 56.76
CA THR A 62 0.85 13.24 57.15
C THR A 62 1.73 12.37 58.07
N TRP A 63 2.80 12.92 58.63
CA TRP A 63 3.72 12.16 59.49
C TRP A 63 3.20 12.14 60.93
N ASN A 64 3.17 10.95 61.52
CA ASN A 64 2.71 10.75 62.88
C ASN A 64 3.92 10.66 63.83
N PRO A 65 3.76 11.01 65.11
CA PRO A 65 4.74 10.64 66.14
C PRO A 65 5.03 9.14 66.08
N MET A 66 6.27 8.75 66.33
CA MET A 66 6.66 7.34 66.38
C MET A 66 5.78 6.57 67.37
N ALA A 67 5.35 5.37 66.98
CA ALA A 67 4.50 4.54 67.83
C ALA A 67 5.25 4.09 69.08
N GLN A 68 4.57 4.12 70.24
CA GLN A 68 5.18 3.75 71.53
C GLN A 68 5.79 2.34 71.51
N ASN A 69 5.14 1.39 70.84
CA ASN A 69 5.65 0.01 70.71
C ASN A 69 7.01 -0.03 69.99
N SER A 70 7.20 0.80 68.97
CA SER A 70 8.47 0.92 68.25
C SER A 70 9.55 1.58 69.12
N ILE A 71 9.17 2.59 69.90
CA ILE A 71 10.07 3.25 70.86
C ILE A 71 10.54 2.24 71.91
N THR A 72 9.63 1.46 72.51
CA THR A 72 9.96 0.41 73.48
C THR A 72 10.84 -0.69 72.86
N ALA A 73 10.59 -1.06 71.60
CA ALA A 73 11.43 -2.04 70.91
C ALA A 73 12.87 -1.54 70.71
N LEU A 74 13.04 -0.26 70.34
CA LEU A 74 14.36 0.38 70.24
C LEU A 74 15.06 0.47 71.60
N ASP A 75 14.32 0.81 72.66
CA ASP A 75 14.85 0.87 74.03
C ASP A 75 15.42 -0.48 74.48
N ASN A 76 14.66 -1.55 74.24
CA ASN A 76 15.07 -2.91 74.55
C ASN A 76 16.30 -3.33 73.73
N MET A 77 16.32 -3.02 72.43
CA MET A 77 17.46 -3.35 71.56
C MET A 77 18.73 -2.63 72.02
N LEU A 78 18.65 -1.33 72.31
CA LEU A 78 19.79 -0.57 72.82
C LEU A 78 20.25 -1.08 74.19
N SER A 79 19.32 -1.44 75.07
CA SER A 79 19.66 -2.03 76.38
C SER A 79 20.42 -3.34 76.22
N LEU A 80 19.98 -4.21 75.32
CA LEU A 80 20.66 -5.47 75.00
C LEU A 80 22.04 -5.23 74.36
N SER A 81 22.17 -4.25 73.46
CA SER A 81 23.45 -3.88 72.86
C SER A 81 24.42 -3.32 73.90
N ILE A 82 23.96 -2.46 74.81
CA ILE A 82 24.79 -1.94 75.91
C ILE A 82 25.25 -3.08 76.81
N MET A 83 24.36 -3.99 77.20
CA MET A 83 24.75 -5.18 77.96
C MET A 83 25.81 -6.01 77.24
N SER A 84 25.61 -6.29 75.94
CA SER A 84 26.58 -7.02 75.12
C SER A 84 27.96 -6.34 75.12
N VAL A 85 28.02 -5.04 74.87
CA VAL A 85 29.27 -4.27 74.89
C VAL A 85 29.93 -4.29 76.27
N LEU A 86 29.16 -4.15 77.34
CA LEU A 86 29.68 -4.19 78.71
C LEU A 86 30.17 -5.57 79.13
N THR A 87 29.57 -6.65 78.62
CA THR A 87 30.06 -8.02 78.85
C THR A 87 31.42 -8.27 78.20
N MET A 88 31.70 -7.63 77.05
CA MET A 88 32.98 -7.73 76.35
C MET A 88 34.08 -6.85 76.96
N LYS A 89 33.71 -5.79 77.69
CA LYS A 89 34.68 -4.85 78.28
C LYS A 89 35.25 -5.40 79.59
N GLN A 90 36.57 -5.53 79.72
CA GLN A 90 37.20 -6.09 80.94
C GLN A 90 37.51 -5.05 82.04
N LYS A 91 37.69 -3.76 81.70
CA LYS A 91 38.03 -2.66 82.64
C LYS A 91 37.07 -1.48 82.48
N ASP A 92 36.91 -0.65 83.53
CA ASP A 92 36.08 0.57 83.55
C ASP A 92 34.63 0.38 83.06
N LYS A 93 33.98 -0.71 83.51
CA LYS A 93 32.60 -1.05 83.12
C LYS A 93 31.60 0.02 83.56
N GLU A 94 31.73 0.52 84.78
CA GLU A 94 30.80 1.49 85.36
C GLU A 94 30.83 2.85 84.63
N GLN A 95 32.03 3.36 84.32
CA GLN A 95 32.18 4.61 83.56
C GLN A 95 31.63 4.48 82.13
N SER A 96 31.88 3.34 81.47
CA SER A 96 31.31 3.07 80.14
C SER A 96 29.80 2.88 80.19
N GLN A 97 29.26 2.21 81.20
CA GLN A 97 27.83 2.04 81.37
C GLN A 97 27.14 3.39 81.55
N LYS A 98 27.70 4.28 82.38
CA LYS A 98 27.19 5.64 82.57
C LYS A 98 27.18 6.43 81.26
N HIS A 99 28.25 6.35 80.47
CA HIS A 99 28.33 7.04 79.18
C HIS A 99 27.33 6.50 78.15
N LEU A 100 27.24 5.17 78.03
CA LEU A 100 26.32 4.51 77.10
C LEU A 100 24.86 4.75 77.46
N ASN A 101 24.52 4.76 78.76
CA ASN A 101 23.18 5.09 79.21
C ASN A 101 22.82 6.56 78.90
N ASN A 102 23.75 7.49 79.07
CA ASN A 102 23.52 8.89 78.69
C ASN A 102 23.26 9.05 77.18
N LEU A 103 24.00 8.31 76.34
CA LEU A 103 23.77 8.27 74.90
C LEU A 103 22.41 7.66 74.55
N LYS A 104 22.04 6.55 75.22
CA LYS A 104 20.73 5.92 75.10
C LYS A 104 19.63 6.93 75.42
N ASP A 105 19.67 7.59 76.58
CA ASP A 105 18.64 8.53 77.01
C ASP A 105 18.47 9.71 76.04
N ARG A 106 19.59 10.23 75.53
CA ARG A 106 19.58 11.29 74.51
C ARG A 106 18.95 10.81 73.19
N PHE A 107 19.29 9.60 72.75
CA PHE A 107 18.70 9.01 71.55
C PHE A 107 17.20 8.76 71.74
N MET A 108 16.78 8.23 72.88
CA MET A 108 15.37 7.97 73.19
C MET A 108 14.56 9.27 73.21
N SER A 109 15.10 10.35 73.77
CA SER A 109 14.47 11.67 73.71
C SER A 109 14.20 12.13 72.27
N ILE A 110 15.17 11.93 71.36
CA ILE A 110 14.99 12.24 69.94
C ILE A 110 13.91 11.35 69.32
N CYS A 111 13.90 10.05 69.59
CA CYS A 111 12.92 9.12 69.05
C CYS A 111 11.48 9.45 69.48
N THR A 112 11.28 9.96 70.69
CA THR A 112 9.94 10.39 71.16
C THR A 112 9.41 11.62 70.41
N GLN A 113 10.29 12.49 69.93
CA GLN A 113 9.95 13.70 69.19
C GLN A 113 9.96 13.49 67.67
N LEU A 114 10.50 12.36 67.21
CA LEU A 114 10.64 12.06 65.80
C LEU A 114 9.28 11.76 65.17
N LYS A 115 8.89 12.61 64.22
CA LYS A 115 7.77 12.34 63.32
C LYS A 115 8.24 11.37 62.25
N VAL A 116 7.50 10.28 62.08
CA VAL A 116 7.77 9.27 61.06
C VAL A 116 6.59 9.17 60.09
N PRO A 117 6.83 8.89 58.79
CA PRO A 117 5.75 8.57 57.88
C PRO A 117 4.91 7.44 58.47
N SER A 118 3.59 7.59 58.46
CA SER A 118 2.70 6.50 58.88
C SER A 118 2.87 5.34 57.90
N GLN A 119 3.73 4.38 58.22
CA GLN A 119 3.86 3.15 57.44
C GLN A 119 2.56 2.35 57.64
N LYS A 120 1.63 2.52 56.71
CA LYS A 120 0.54 1.57 56.56
C LYS A 120 1.21 0.27 56.11
N HIS A 121 1.35 -0.72 56.99
CA HIS A 121 1.95 -2.02 56.67
C HIS A 121 1.35 -2.65 55.39
N GLY A 122 0.08 -2.35 55.09
CA GLY A 122 -0.56 -2.73 53.82
C GLY A 122 0.10 -2.16 52.56
N ALA A 123 0.76 -1.01 52.61
CA ALA A 123 1.47 -0.43 51.46
C ALA A 123 2.78 -1.18 51.14
N ILE A 124 3.47 -1.71 52.16
CA ILE A 124 4.69 -2.52 51.98
C ILE A 124 4.32 -3.91 51.47
N LEU A 125 3.28 -4.54 52.02
CA LEU A 125 2.71 -5.80 51.52
C LEU A 125 2.18 -5.68 50.08
N GLN A 126 1.64 -4.52 49.70
CA GLN A 126 1.21 -4.23 48.33
C GLN A 126 2.38 -4.12 47.33
N GLY A 127 3.62 -3.92 47.79
CA GLY A 127 4.79 -3.81 46.92
C GLY A 127 5.08 -5.09 46.13
N SER A 128 4.99 -6.26 46.79
CA SER A 128 5.19 -7.56 46.13
C SER A 128 4.11 -7.85 45.09
N HIS A 129 2.84 -7.56 45.41
CA HIS A 129 1.73 -7.70 44.47
C HIS A 129 1.87 -6.74 43.28
N LEU A 130 2.24 -5.49 43.53
CA LEU A 130 2.46 -4.51 42.46
C LEU A 130 3.59 -4.94 41.52
N HIS A 131 4.70 -5.42 42.08
CA HIS A 131 5.80 -5.96 41.30
C HIS A 131 5.37 -7.15 40.42
N GLN A 132 4.56 -8.06 40.96
CA GLN A 132 4.05 -9.20 40.18
C GLN A 132 3.11 -8.76 39.04
N VAL A 133 2.29 -7.75 39.28
CA VAL A 133 1.41 -7.17 38.25
C VAL A 133 2.22 -6.47 37.16
N GLU A 134 3.25 -5.70 37.52
CA GLU A 134 4.14 -5.06 36.57
C GLU A 134 4.97 -6.07 35.77
N ALA A 135 5.45 -7.14 36.40
CA ALA A 135 6.16 -8.21 35.72
C ALA A 135 5.26 -8.89 34.65
N LYS A 136 4.01 -9.21 35.00
CA LYS A 136 3.02 -9.75 34.03
C LYS A 136 2.72 -8.77 32.90
N ARG A 137 2.67 -7.47 33.21
CA ARG A 137 2.47 -6.43 32.19
C ARG A 137 3.68 -6.33 31.26
N ALA A 138 4.89 -6.45 31.79
CA ALA A 138 6.12 -6.42 31.00
C ALA A 138 6.23 -7.64 30.08
N THR A 139 5.87 -8.84 30.54
CA THR A 139 5.88 -10.05 29.70
C THR A 139 4.86 -9.96 28.57
N LEU A 140 3.62 -9.52 28.86
CA LEU A 140 2.61 -9.28 27.82
C LEU A 140 3.04 -8.18 26.84
N GLY A 141 3.70 -7.13 27.35
CA GLY A 141 4.26 -6.07 26.52
C GLY A 141 5.32 -6.59 25.54
N LYS A 142 6.22 -7.45 26.01
CA LYS A 142 7.24 -8.10 25.16
C LYS A 142 6.59 -8.96 24.06
N GLN A 143 5.61 -9.78 24.40
CA GLN A 143 4.88 -10.59 23.42
C GLN A 143 4.15 -9.72 22.38
N CYS A 144 3.56 -8.60 22.82
CA CYS A 144 2.92 -7.65 21.90
C CYS A 144 3.93 -7.01 20.94
N LEU A 145 5.11 -6.65 21.45
CA LEU A 145 6.19 -6.08 20.64
C LEU A 145 6.71 -7.08 19.60
N GLU A 146 6.92 -8.34 20.00
CA GLU A 146 7.37 -9.41 19.11
C GLU A 146 6.40 -9.61 17.94
N VAL A 147 5.08 -9.64 18.20
CA VAL A 147 4.07 -9.73 17.13
C VAL A 147 4.11 -8.53 16.20
N ILE A 148 4.26 -7.32 16.74
CA ILE A 148 4.33 -6.09 15.92
C ILE A 148 5.61 -6.09 15.07
N GLU A 149 6.73 -6.53 15.63
CA GLU A 149 8.01 -6.62 14.93
C GLU A 149 7.94 -7.63 13.76
N GLU A 150 7.33 -8.79 13.99
CA GLU A 150 7.06 -9.76 12.93
C GLU A 150 6.18 -9.15 11.83
N GLN A 151 5.09 -8.45 12.20
CA GLN A 151 4.21 -7.79 11.24
C GLN A 151 4.95 -6.74 10.42
N VAL A 152 5.75 -5.89 11.05
CA VAL A 152 6.55 -4.88 10.36
C VAL A 152 7.53 -5.55 9.39
N SER A 153 8.22 -6.61 9.82
CA SER A 153 9.12 -7.39 8.96
C SER A 153 8.39 -7.97 7.74
N THR A 154 7.17 -8.49 7.91
CA THR A 154 6.38 -9.00 6.78
C THR A 154 5.98 -7.91 5.80
N VAL A 155 5.61 -6.71 6.29
CA VAL A 155 5.24 -5.57 5.46
C VAL A 155 6.46 -5.05 4.70
N VAL A 156 7.61 -4.91 5.36
CA VAL A 156 8.86 -4.48 4.73
C VAL A 156 9.23 -5.43 3.59
N ARG A 157 9.22 -6.74 3.83
CA ARG A 157 9.49 -7.73 2.78
C ARG A 157 8.51 -7.63 1.61
N ALA A 158 7.23 -7.39 1.88
CA ALA A 158 6.23 -7.20 0.82
C ALA A 158 6.49 -5.92 0.00
N LEU A 159 6.94 -4.84 0.64
CA LEU A 159 7.31 -3.59 -0.03
C LEU A 159 8.55 -3.77 -0.90
N GLU A 160 9.58 -4.44 -0.41
CA GLU A 160 10.79 -4.77 -1.18
C GLU A 160 10.45 -5.59 -2.44
N GLN A 161 9.55 -6.57 -2.32
CA GLN A 161 9.07 -7.35 -3.47
C GLN A 161 8.29 -6.50 -4.47
N LEU A 162 7.48 -5.55 -4.00
CA LEU A 162 6.74 -4.63 -4.87
C LEU A 162 7.68 -3.66 -5.58
N GLU A 163 8.70 -3.15 -4.89
CA GLU A 163 9.74 -2.30 -5.48
C GLU A 163 10.49 -3.05 -6.58
N GLY A 164 10.88 -4.30 -6.35
CA GLY A 164 11.47 -5.15 -7.38
C GLY A 164 10.57 -5.33 -8.60
N LYS A 165 9.25 -5.54 -8.39
CA LYS A 165 8.27 -5.63 -9.49
C LYS A 165 8.13 -4.31 -10.26
N ILE A 166 8.16 -3.17 -9.57
CA ILE A 166 8.09 -1.84 -10.18
C ILE A 166 9.29 -1.62 -11.10
N GLU A 167 10.51 -1.94 -10.64
CA GLU A 167 11.71 -1.77 -11.47
C GLU A 167 11.71 -2.70 -12.69
N VAL A 168 11.24 -3.95 -12.55
CA VAL A 168 11.07 -4.85 -13.71
C VAL A 168 10.07 -4.28 -14.72
N LEU A 169 8.91 -3.83 -14.26
CA LEU A 169 7.89 -3.25 -15.15
C LEU A 169 8.37 -1.96 -15.81
N LYS A 170 9.12 -1.13 -15.09
CA LYS A 170 9.71 0.11 -15.62
C LYS A 170 10.72 -0.18 -16.71
N GLU A 171 11.56 -1.21 -16.52
CA GLU A 171 12.50 -1.68 -17.53
C GLU A 171 11.76 -2.22 -18.76
N GLU A 172 10.72 -3.02 -18.57
CA GLU A 172 9.89 -3.52 -19.67
C GLU A 172 9.21 -2.38 -20.44
N ASN A 173 8.69 -1.38 -19.73
CA ASN A 173 8.08 -0.20 -20.34
C ASN A 173 9.11 0.59 -21.17
N ARG A 174 10.33 0.76 -20.65
CA ARG A 174 11.44 1.37 -21.39
C ARG A 174 11.77 0.58 -22.67
N ARG A 175 11.90 -0.74 -22.57
CA ARG A 175 12.15 -1.61 -23.73
C ARG A 175 11.04 -1.52 -24.78
N LEU A 176 9.78 -1.51 -24.35
CA LEU A 176 8.64 -1.38 -25.26
C LEU A 176 8.60 -0.01 -25.94
N LYS A 177 8.92 1.08 -25.21
CA LYS A 177 9.04 2.41 -25.80
C LYS A 177 10.11 2.48 -26.87
N ASN A 178 11.31 1.94 -26.60
CA ASN A 178 12.38 1.90 -27.60
C ASN A 178 11.96 1.10 -28.84
N LYS A 179 11.31 -0.05 -28.65
CA LYS A 179 10.81 -0.86 -29.77
C LYS A 179 9.73 -0.12 -30.58
N LEU A 180 8.86 0.64 -29.91
CA LEU A 180 7.86 1.46 -30.57
C LEU A 180 8.53 2.56 -31.42
N GLU A 181 9.49 3.28 -30.84
CA GLU A 181 10.26 4.33 -31.53
C GLU A 181 11.01 3.77 -32.75
N GLU A 182 11.64 2.60 -32.63
CA GLU A 182 12.28 1.90 -33.76
C GLU A 182 11.28 1.58 -34.89
N GLN A 183 10.08 1.12 -34.56
CA GLN A 183 9.03 0.83 -35.54
C GLN A 183 8.49 2.12 -36.18
N GLU A 184 8.27 3.18 -35.40
CA GLU A 184 7.83 4.49 -35.90
C GLU A 184 8.86 5.06 -36.89
N ASN A 185 10.16 5.00 -36.56
CA ASN A 185 11.24 5.41 -37.45
C ASN A 185 11.26 4.60 -38.75
N SER A 186 11.11 3.27 -38.66
CA SER A 186 11.06 2.40 -39.85
C SER A 186 9.85 2.69 -40.74
N CYS A 187 8.68 2.94 -40.15
CA CYS A 187 7.50 3.36 -40.91
C CYS A 187 7.71 4.74 -41.56
N GLN A 188 8.35 5.67 -40.86
CA GLN A 188 8.64 7.00 -41.40
C GLN A 188 9.60 6.93 -42.60
N GLU A 189 10.63 6.09 -42.54
CA GLU A 189 11.52 5.82 -43.69
C GLU A 189 10.76 5.23 -44.88
N PHE A 190 9.87 4.26 -44.63
CA PHE A 190 9.03 3.67 -45.68
C PHE A 190 8.10 4.71 -46.31
N LEU A 191 7.49 5.57 -45.50
CA LEU A 191 6.63 6.65 -45.99
C LEU A 191 7.42 7.67 -46.82
N GLN A 192 8.64 8.04 -46.41
CA GLN A 192 9.50 8.92 -47.21
C GLN A 192 9.86 8.30 -48.57
N LEU A 193 10.13 6.99 -48.63
CA LEU A 193 10.34 6.28 -49.90
C LEU A 193 9.07 6.27 -50.77
N ALA A 194 7.89 6.11 -50.16
CA ALA A 194 6.62 6.17 -50.87
C ALA A 194 6.31 7.57 -51.41
N GLU A 195 6.61 8.62 -50.65
CA GLU A 195 6.48 10.03 -51.07
C GLU A 195 7.47 10.40 -52.18
N GLN A 196 8.65 9.77 -52.21
CA GLN A 196 9.59 9.89 -53.33
C GLN A 196 9.05 9.27 -54.62
N GLY A 197 8.00 8.45 -54.57
CA GLY A 197 6.89 8.46 -55.53
C GLY A 197 7.20 8.27 -57.02
N ILE A 198 8.41 7.88 -57.42
CA ILE A 198 8.70 7.50 -58.79
C ILE A 198 8.44 6.00 -58.88
N LEU A 199 7.19 5.65 -59.14
CA LEU A 199 6.92 4.41 -59.84
C LEU A 199 7.83 4.44 -61.08
N HIS A 200 8.86 3.59 -61.11
CA HIS A 200 9.73 3.40 -62.28
C HIS A 200 8.92 2.70 -63.38
N LEU A 201 7.84 3.35 -63.81
CA LEU A 201 7.08 2.97 -64.98
C LEU A 201 7.94 3.34 -66.18
N PRO A 202 8.06 2.44 -67.17
CA PRO A 202 8.63 2.80 -68.45
C PRO A 202 7.92 4.06 -68.94
N THR A 203 8.69 5.08 -69.32
CA THR A 203 8.14 6.32 -69.87
C THR A 203 7.32 5.94 -71.09
N LEU A 204 5.99 5.96 -70.96
CA LEU A 204 5.11 5.77 -72.10
C LEU A 204 5.44 6.89 -73.09
N PRO A 205 5.56 6.59 -74.40
CA PRO A 205 5.76 7.64 -75.38
C PRO A 205 4.64 8.66 -75.19
N LEU A 206 5.04 9.89 -74.87
CA LEU A 206 4.14 11.01 -74.69
C LEU A 206 3.35 11.10 -75.99
N ARG A 207 2.04 10.84 -75.96
CA ARG A 207 1.15 10.92 -77.12
C ARG A 207 1.11 12.38 -77.58
N ASN A 208 2.13 12.79 -78.32
CA ASN A 208 2.14 14.01 -79.10
C ASN A 208 0.93 13.89 -80.02
N GLY A 209 -0.01 14.82 -79.88
CA GLY A 209 -1.33 14.83 -80.53
C GLY A 209 -1.28 15.02 -82.05
N GLN A 210 -0.28 14.42 -82.70
CA GLN A 210 -0.02 14.41 -84.13
C GLN A 210 0.03 12.95 -84.64
N GLU A 211 -0.71 12.06 -83.99
CA GLU A 211 -1.21 10.87 -84.66
C GLU A 211 -2.67 11.17 -84.98
N CYS A 212 -2.97 11.44 -86.25
CA CYS A 212 -4.35 11.38 -86.70
C CYS A 212 -4.88 10.00 -86.29
N PRO A 213 -6.03 9.91 -85.58
CA PRO A 213 -6.61 8.64 -85.22
C PRO A 213 -6.57 7.70 -86.43
N LEU A 214 -6.17 6.43 -86.24
CA LEU A 214 -6.07 5.44 -87.32
C LEU A 214 -7.34 5.44 -88.21
N GLN A 215 -8.48 5.74 -87.60
CA GLN A 215 -9.77 5.96 -88.26
C GLN A 215 -9.76 7.10 -89.29
N GLU A 216 -9.20 8.27 -88.99
CA GLU A 216 -9.04 9.38 -89.94
C GLU A 216 -8.05 9.04 -91.06
N GLN A 217 -6.98 8.31 -90.74
CA GLN A 217 -6.02 7.82 -91.74
C GLN A 217 -6.66 6.79 -92.69
N MET A 218 -7.48 5.89 -92.16
CA MET A 218 -8.24 4.91 -92.94
C MET A 218 -9.32 5.57 -93.81
N VAL A 219 -9.98 6.63 -93.33
CA VAL A 219 -10.94 7.40 -94.12
C VAL A 219 -10.25 8.12 -95.29
N GLY A 220 -9.02 8.61 -95.10
CA GLY A 220 -8.22 9.21 -96.17
C GLY A 220 -7.76 8.22 -97.25
N MET A 221 -7.72 6.92 -96.95
CA MET A 221 -7.40 5.85 -97.91
C MET A 221 -8.58 5.41 -98.78
N VAL A 222 -9.82 5.80 -98.42
CA VAL A 222 -11.04 5.43 -99.16
C VAL A 222 -11.42 6.55 -100.12
N THR A 223 -11.24 6.33 -101.43
CA THR A 223 -11.57 7.30 -102.49
C THR A 223 -13.07 7.38 -102.75
N GLY A 224 -13.76 8.26 -102.01
CA GLY A 224 -15.14 8.67 -102.30
C GLY A 224 -15.87 9.23 -101.07
N PRO A 225 -16.31 10.52 -101.06
CA PRO A 225 -16.81 11.22 -99.86
C PRO A 225 -18.15 10.71 -99.28
N GLY A 226 -18.67 9.56 -99.74
CA GLY A 226 -19.85 8.91 -99.17
C GLY A 226 -19.67 7.42 -98.84
N VAL A 227 -18.64 6.76 -99.39
CA VAL A 227 -18.42 5.30 -99.24
C VAL A 227 -17.77 4.99 -97.89
N ALA A 228 -16.85 5.84 -97.43
CA ALA A 228 -16.22 5.72 -96.12
C ALA A 228 -17.25 5.82 -94.98
N GLY A 229 -18.20 6.75 -95.09
CA GLY A 229 -19.27 6.92 -94.10
C GLY A 229 -20.17 5.69 -94.01
N HIS A 230 -20.56 5.12 -95.16
CA HIS A 230 -21.36 3.89 -95.18
C HIS A 230 -20.59 2.68 -94.63
N LEU A 231 -19.32 2.49 -94.97
CA LEU A 231 -18.50 1.40 -94.42
C LEU A 231 -18.30 1.54 -92.90
N VAL A 232 -18.03 2.75 -92.42
CA VAL A 232 -17.92 3.02 -90.98
C VAL A 232 -19.25 2.77 -90.28
N GLN A 233 -20.38 3.16 -90.88
CA GLN A 233 -21.69 2.90 -90.31
C GLN A 233 -21.99 1.39 -90.29
N THR A 234 -21.70 0.66 -91.37
CA THR A 234 -21.89 -0.79 -91.46
C THR A 234 -21.00 -1.55 -90.47
N LEU A 235 -19.74 -1.12 -90.29
CA LEU A 235 -18.81 -1.69 -89.30
C LEU A 235 -19.23 -1.37 -87.86
N LYS A 236 -19.74 -0.16 -87.60
CA LYS A 236 -20.29 0.19 -86.28
C LYS A 236 -21.57 -0.57 -85.96
N SER A 237 -22.37 -0.91 -86.98
CA SER A 237 -23.56 -1.76 -86.82
C SER A 237 -23.25 -3.26 -86.88
N SER A 238 -21.98 -3.67 -87.03
CA SER A 238 -21.65 -5.09 -87.04
C SER A 238 -21.64 -5.63 -85.61
N LEU A 239 -22.31 -6.77 -85.42
CA LEU A 239 -22.47 -7.43 -84.13
C LEU A 239 -21.12 -7.79 -83.49
N GLU A 240 -20.11 -8.07 -84.31
CA GLU A 240 -18.76 -8.46 -83.87
C GLU A 240 -18.00 -7.28 -83.25
N LEU A 241 -18.16 -6.07 -83.81
CA LEU A 241 -17.50 -4.88 -83.28
C LEU A 241 -18.15 -4.41 -81.97
N GLU A 242 -19.48 -4.51 -81.88
CA GLU A 242 -20.23 -4.20 -80.67
C GLU A 242 -19.84 -5.13 -79.51
N GLY A 243 -19.70 -6.43 -79.78
CA GLY A 243 -19.19 -7.39 -78.79
C GLY A 243 -17.77 -7.08 -78.33
N MET A 244 -16.90 -6.68 -79.25
CA MET A 244 -15.51 -6.33 -78.93
C MET A 244 -15.42 -5.01 -78.13
N HIS A 245 -16.25 -4.02 -78.45
CA HIS A 245 -16.38 -2.79 -77.68
C HIS A 245 -16.90 -3.05 -76.26
N ALA A 246 -17.94 -3.88 -76.11
CA ALA A 246 -18.46 -4.25 -74.79
C ALA A 246 -17.44 -5.04 -73.97
N PHE A 247 -16.64 -5.91 -74.60
CA PHE A 247 -15.54 -6.61 -73.95
C PHE A 247 -14.44 -5.65 -73.47
N LEU A 248 -14.06 -4.69 -74.31
CA LEU A 248 -13.07 -3.67 -73.96
C LEU A 248 -13.55 -2.80 -72.79
N GLU A 249 -14.81 -2.36 -72.84
CA GLU A 249 -15.43 -1.55 -71.80
C GLU A 249 -15.47 -2.30 -70.46
N LYS A 250 -15.89 -3.57 -70.45
CA LYS A 250 -15.86 -4.39 -69.23
C LYS A 250 -14.44 -4.61 -68.70
N SER A 251 -13.46 -4.78 -69.58
CA SER A 251 -12.06 -4.95 -69.20
C SER A 251 -11.52 -3.68 -68.53
N HIS A 252 -11.87 -2.50 -69.05
CA HIS A 252 -11.52 -1.23 -68.43
C HIS A 252 -12.20 -1.04 -67.07
N GLN A 253 -13.52 -1.30 -66.97
CA GLN A 253 -14.23 -1.26 -65.70
C GLN A 253 -13.63 -2.20 -64.65
N GLN A 254 -13.18 -3.39 -65.08
CA GLN A 254 -12.53 -4.35 -64.19
C GLN A 254 -11.15 -3.88 -63.73
N ALA A 255 -10.34 -3.29 -64.62
CA ALA A 255 -9.04 -2.74 -64.27
C ALA A 255 -9.16 -1.56 -63.28
N ASP A 256 -10.10 -0.64 -63.55
CA ASP A 256 -10.37 0.50 -62.67
C ASP A 256 -10.94 0.05 -61.31
N GLY A 257 -11.77 -0.99 -61.30
CA GLY A 257 -12.29 -1.60 -60.08
C GLY A 257 -11.22 -2.26 -59.20
N LEU A 258 -10.15 -2.81 -59.79
CA LEU A 258 -9.02 -3.37 -59.05
C LEU A 258 -8.13 -2.29 -58.44
N LEU A 259 -7.95 -1.17 -59.14
CA LEU A 259 -7.21 0.00 -58.64
C LEU A 259 -7.94 0.67 -57.46
N TRP A 260 -9.27 0.70 -57.47
CA TRP A 260 -10.05 1.32 -56.39
C TRP A 260 -10.30 0.39 -55.17
N ASN A 261 -10.43 -0.93 -55.37
CA ASN A 261 -10.75 -1.88 -54.29
C ASN A 261 -9.56 -2.33 -53.43
N THR A 262 -8.31 -2.01 -53.83
CA THR A 262 -7.12 -2.34 -53.02
C THR A 262 -6.83 -1.31 -51.91
N GLY A 263 -7.67 -0.28 -51.79
CA GLY A 263 -7.58 0.77 -50.76
C GLY A 263 -8.41 0.55 -49.48
N GLN A 264 -9.01 -0.63 -49.24
CA GLN A 264 -9.58 -0.92 -47.93
C GLN A 264 -8.54 -1.56 -47.00
N PRO A 265 -8.17 -0.90 -45.88
CA PRO A 265 -7.31 -1.52 -44.88
C PRO A 265 -8.11 -2.60 -44.15
N ASN A 266 -7.71 -3.85 -44.32
CA ASN A 266 -8.08 -4.94 -43.41
C ASN A 266 -7.50 -4.64 -42.02
N HIS A 267 -8.23 -3.88 -41.21
CA HIS A 267 -7.98 -3.79 -39.77
C HIS A 267 -8.69 -4.95 -39.07
N HIS A 268 -8.03 -6.10 -39.01
CA HIS A 268 -8.28 -7.11 -37.99
C HIS A 268 -7.00 -7.33 -37.19
N CYS A 269 -6.81 -6.53 -36.14
CA CYS A 269 -5.92 -6.87 -35.03
C CYS A 269 -6.69 -7.70 -34.01
N PRO A 270 -6.28 -8.93 -33.68
CA PRO A 270 -6.80 -9.64 -32.54
C PRO A 270 -5.87 -9.40 -31.34
N PHE A 271 -6.32 -8.62 -30.36
CA PHE A 271 -5.77 -8.69 -29.00
C PHE A 271 -6.77 -9.46 -28.12
N PRO A 272 -6.36 -10.55 -27.47
CA PRO A 272 -7.19 -11.26 -26.51
C PRO A 272 -7.24 -10.51 -25.18
N ARG A 273 -8.41 -10.53 -24.53
CA ARG A 273 -8.60 -10.18 -23.11
C ARG A 273 -8.16 -11.31 -22.20
#